data_AF-A0AAD7C5W9-F1
#
_entry.id   AF-A0AAD7C5W9-F1
#
_cell.length_a   1.000
_cell.length_b   1.000
_cell.length_c   1.000
_cell.angle_alpha   90.00
_cell.angle_beta   90.00
_cell.angle_gamma   90.00
#
_symmetry.space_group_name_H-M   'P 1'
#
loop_
_entity.id
_entity.type
_entity.pdbx_description
1 polymer ?
#
loop_
_entity_poly.entity_id
_entity_poly.type
_entity_poly.pdbx_seq_one_letter_code
_entity_poly.pdbx_strand_id
1 'polypeptide(L)'
;VSRSSDVFAWGMSALEIFTSTAPWGILSEKQIFRFVVQEHSRPDRPDEDFGLTDRIWDVIEKTWLRDSRSRPTFNTLVQLL
;
A
#
# COMPACT_ATOMS: atom_id res chain seq x y z
N VAL A 1 -13.10 11.89 -2.59
CA VAL A 1 -12.11 10.96 -3.18
C VAL A 1 -11.07 11.78 -3.92
N SER A 2 -9.77 11.50 -3.77
CA SER A 2 -8.69 12.23 -4.45
C SER A 2 -7.75 11.26 -5.18
N ARG A 3 -7.04 11.72 -6.20
CA ARG A 3 -6.08 10.88 -6.95
C ARG A 3 -5.03 10.23 -6.04
N SER A 4 -4.58 10.94 -5.01
CA SER A 4 -3.63 10.42 -4.02
C SER A 4 -4.23 9.39 -3.07
N SER A 5 -5.55 9.41 -2.82
CA SER A 5 -6.23 8.33 -2.09
C SER A 5 -6.36 7.09 -2.95
N ASP A 6 -6.61 7.25 -4.26
CA ASP A 6 -6.69 6.13 -5.20
C ASP A 6 -5.35 5.42 -5.36
N VAL A 7 -4.24 6.17 -5.38
CA VAL A 7 -2.87 5.61 -5.36
C VAL A 7 -2.61 4.78 -4.10
N PHE A 8 -3.05 5.27 -2.93
CA PHE A 8 -2.91 4.52 -1.68
C PHE A 8 -3.69 3.22 -1.70
N ALA A 9 -4.95 3.28 -2.16
CA ALA A 9 -5.80 2.10 -2.29
C ALA A 9 -5.21 1.10 -3.28
N TRP A 10 -4.67 1.57 -4.40
CA TRP A 10 -3.97 0.72 -5.38
C TRP A 10 -2.83 -0.06 -4.74
N GLY A 11 -1.99 0.56 -3.89
CA GLY A 11 -0.92 -0.17 -3.21
C GLY A 11 -1.44 -1.27 -2.30
N MET A 12 -2.53 -1.01 -1.55
CA MET A 12 -3.18 -2.01 -0.70
C MET A 12 -3.71 -3.18 -1.53
N SER A 13 -4.37 -2.90 -2.66
CA SER A 13 -4.83 -3.93 -3.58
C SER A 13 -3.70 -4.70 -4.25
N ALA A 14 -2.59 -4.03 -4.58
CA ALA A 14 -1.41 -4.71 -5.13
C ALA A 14 -0.85 -5.72 -4.12
N LEU A 15 -0.67 -5.31 -2.86
CA LEU A 15 -0.24 -6.22 -1.80
C LEU A 15 -1.21 -7.40 -1.64
N GLU A 16 -2.52 -7.13 -1.61
CA GLU A 16 -3.56 -8.16 -1.53
C GLU A 16 -3.50 -9.17 -2.68
N ILE A 17 -3.20 -8.73 -3.91
CA ILE A 17 -3.04 -9.61 -5.07
C ILE A 17 -1.83 -10.53 -4.89
N PHE A 18 -0.70 -10.00 -4.42
CA PHE A 18 0.51 -10.81 -4.19
C PHE A 18 0.28 -11.85 -3.08
N THR A 19 -0.31 -11.45 -1.96
CA THR A 19 -0.45 -12.31 -0.78
C THR A 19 -1.74 -13.13 -0.76
N SER A 20 -2.66 -12.91 -1.70
CA SER A 20 -4.03 -13.45 -1.70
C SER A 20 -4.77 -13.26 -0.36
N THR A 21 -4.39 -12.24 0.40
CA THR A 21 -4.88 -11.96 1.75
C THR A 21 -5.01 -10.46 1.94
N ALA A 22 -6.04 -10.03 2.67
CA ALA A 22 -6.23 -8.61 2.96
C ALA A 22 -5.00 -8.05 3.70
N PRO A 23 -4.50 -6.83 3.38
CA PRO A 23 -3.27 -6.27 3.97
C PRO A 23 -3.28 -6.15 5.49
N TRP A 24 -4.47 -6.04 6.09
CA TRP A 24 -4.68 -5.95 7.53
C TRP A 24 -5.46 -7.15 8.10
N GLY A 25 -5.62 -8.23 7.32
CA GLY A 25 -6.32 -9.44 7.73
C GLY A 25 -7.73 -9.17 8.25
N ILE A 26 -7.98 -9.58 9.50
CA ILE A 26 -9.31 -9.55 10.15
C ILE A 26 -9.62 -8.26 10.91
N LEU A 27 -8.79 -7.22 10.79
CA LEU A 27 -9.02 -5.97 11.51
C LEU A 27 -10.28 -5.27 11.01
N SER A 28 -11.05 -4.71 11.95
CA SER A 28 -12.20 -3.87 11.62
C SER A 28 -11.77 -2.54 11.00
N GLU A 29 -12.67 -1.90 10.25
CA GLU A 29 -12.42 -0.57 9.65
C GLU A 29 -11.96 0.47 10.68
N LYS A 30 -12.50 0.43 11.91
CA LYS A 30 -12.10 1.33 13.00
C LYS A 30 -10.65 1.11 13.44
N GLN A 31 -10.21 -0.15 13.50
CA GLN A 31 -8.82 -0.50 13.82
C GLN A 31 -7.89 -0.09 12.69
N ILE A 32 -8.27 -0.34 11.44
CA ILE A 32 -7.50 0.06 10.25
C ILE A 32 -7.37 1.59 10.21
N PHE A 33 -8.47 2.34 10.46
CA PHE A 33 -8.43 3.80 10.54
C PHE A 33 -7.45 4.28 11.60
N ARG A 34 -7.50 3.71 12.80
CA ARG A 34 -6.56 4.03 13.89
C ARG A 34 -5.11 3.78 13.44
N PHE A 35 -4.81 2.60 12.91
CA PHE A 35 -3.45 2.25 12.48
C PHE A 35 -2.94 3.14 11.34
N VAL A 36 -3.72 3.30 10.28
CA VAL A 36 -3.27 4.03 9.09
C VAL A 36 -3.20 5.54 9.33
N VAL A 37 -4.22 6.11 9.98
CA VAL A 37 -4.41 7.56 10.10
C VAL A 37 -3.79 8.12 11.38
N GLN A 38 -3.97 7.47 12.52
CA GLN A 38 -3.52 7.99 13.81
C GLN A 38 -2.09 7.53 14.14
N GLU A 39 -1.80 6.26 13.91
CA GLU A 39 -0.49 5.66 14.25
C GLU A 39 0.50 5.68 13.08
N HIS A 40 0.02 5.99 11.87
CA HIS A 40 0.80 6.00 10.64
C HIS A 40 1.44 4.65 10.26
N SER A 41 0.90 3.55 10.78
CA SER A 41 1.32 2.19 10.50
C SER A 41 1.00 1.77 9.06
N ARG A 42 1.83 0.89 8.49
CA ARG A 42 1.65 0.27 7.17
C ARG A 42 1.77 -1.25 7.31
N PRO A 43 1.20 -2.03 6.37
CA PRO A 43 1.41 -3.47 6.35
C PRO A 43 2.90 -3.80 6.26
N ASP A 44 3.33 -4.82 6.98
CA ASP A 44 4.69 -5.35 6.87
C ASP A 44 4.87 -6.08 5.54
N ARG A 45 6.12 -6.16 5.07
CA ARG A 45 6.44 -6.98 3.91
C ARG A 45 6.22 -8.45 4.27
N PRO A 46 5.52 -9.24 3.44
CA PRO A 46 5.41 -10.67 3.68
C PRO A 46 6.79 -11.35 3.58
N ASP A 47 7.05 -12.32 4.47
CA ASP A 47 8.28 -13.11 4.47
C ASP A 47 8.33 -14.14 3.33
N GLU A 48 7.17 -14.54 2.83
CA GLU A 48 7.05 -15.50 1.73
C GLU A 48 7.34 -14.84 0.38
N ASP A 49 8.07 -15.57 -0.49
CA ASP A 49 8.36 -15.14 -1.85
C ASP A 49 7.12 -15.36 -2.75
N PHE A 50 6.21 -14.40 -2.74
CA PHE A 50 5.05 -14.35 -3.63
C PHE A 50 5.37 -13.82 -5.04
N GLY A 51 6.65 -13.81 -5.46
CA GLY A 51 7.10 -13.05 -6.63
C GLY A 51 7.11 -11.53 -6.38
N LEU A 52 7.00 -11.12 -5.11
CA LEU A 52 7.07 -9.75 -4.66
C LEU A 52 8.54 -9.32 -4.54
N THR A 53 9.12 -8.95 -5.67
CA THR A 53 10.51 -8.46 -5.74
C THR A 53 10.69 -7.18 -4.92
N ASP A 54 11.93 -6.91 -4.49
CA ASP A 54 12.30 -5.67 -3.78
C ASP A 54 11.86 -4.42 -4.55
N ARG A 55 12.02 -4.43 -5.88
CA ARG A 55 11.62 -3.32 -6.75
C ARG A 55 10.11 -3.06 -6.68
N ILE A 56 9.28 -4.10 -6.69
CA ILE A 56 7.82 -3.95 -6.63
C ILE A 56 7.42 -3.49 -5.23
N TRP A 57 8.03 -4.06 -4.19
CA TRP A 57 7.80 -3.65 -2.80
C TRP A 57 8.11 -2.16 -2.59
N ASP A 58 9.25 -1.68 -3.06
CA ASP A 58 9.64 -0.26 -2.99
C ASP A 58 8.61 0.66 -3.66
N VAL A 59 7.96 0.19 -4.74
CA VAL A 59 6.90 0.94 -5.43
C VAL A 59 5.63 0.97 -4.59
N ILE A 60 5.23 -0.18 -4.02
CA ILE A 60 4.06 -0.30 -3.16
C ILE A 60 4.21 0.63 -1.93
N GLU A 61 5.36 0.60 -1.23
CA GLU A 61 5.58 1.44 -0.04
C GLU A 61 5.46 2.94 -0.34
N LYS A 62 5.93 3.40 -1.51
CA LYS A 62 5.81 4.80 -1.94
C LYS A 62 4.36 5.26 -2.10
N THR A 63 3.44 4.34 -2.39
CA THR A 63 2.02 4.67 -2.51
C THR A 63 1.36 4.95 -1.16
N TRP A 64 2.00 4.54 -0.07
CA TRP A 64 1.48 4.71 1.28
C TRP A 64 2.19 5.79 2.10
N LEU A 65 2.96 6.65 1.45
CA LEU A 65 3.59 7.80 2.12
C LEU A 65 2.56 8.61 2.92
N ARG A 66 2.99 9.06 4.11
CA ARG A 66 2.15 9.79 5.07
C ARG A 66 1.59 11.07 4.45
N ASP A 67 2.44 11.88 3.82
CA ASP A 67 1.98 13.02 3.03
C ASP A 67 1.40 12.51 1.71
N SER A 68 0.10 12.76 1.51
CA SER A 68 -0.62 12.34 0.31
C SER A 68 -0.08 12.98 -0.97
N ARG A 69 0.54 14.15 -0.88
CA ARG A 69 1.13 14.88 -2.02
C ARG A 69 2.48 14.30 -2.44
N SER A 70 3.14 13.56 -1.55
CA SER A 70 4.42 12.90 -1.82
C SER A 70 4.25 11.54 -2.50
N ARG A 71 3.01 11.03 -2.58
CA ARG A 71 2.72 9.77 -3.26
C ARG A 71 2.91 9.93 -4.77
N PRO A 72 3.42 8.91 -5.47
CA PRO A 72 3.58 8.94 -6.92
C PRO A 72 2.23 9.09 -7.63
N THR A 73 2.23 9.60 -8.85
CA THR A 73 1.05 9.54 -9.72
C THR A 73 0.96 8.18 -10.41
N PHE A 74 -0.20 7.80 -10.94
CA PHE A 74 -0.28 6.59 -11.78
C PHE A 74 0.67 6.63 -12.98
N ASN A 75 0.86 7.79 -13.61
CA ASN A 75 1.86 7.94 -14.67
C ASN A 75 3.26 7.58 -14.19
N THR A 76 3.62 8.01 -12.97
CA THR A 76 4.90 7.65 -12.34
C THR A 76 4.97 6.15 -12.03
N LEU A 77 3.90 5.56 -11.50
CA LEU A 77 3.85 4.13 -11.16
C LEU A 77 4.09 3.24 -12.38
N VAL A 78 3.46 3.55 -13.52
CA VAL A 78 3.64 2.82 -14.78
C VAL A 78 5.08 2.86 -15.28
N GLN A 79 5.86 3.89 -14.93
CA GLN A 79 7.29 3.98 -15.31
C GLN A 79 8.22 3.27 -14.31
N LEU A 80 7.75 3.03 -13.08
CA LEU A 80 8.55 2.41 -12.02
C LEU A 80 8.40 0.89 -11.96
N LEU A 81 7.27 0.36 -12.43
CA LEU A 81 7.04 -1.07 -12.60
C LEU A 81 7.74 -1.53 -13.88
#